data_AF-A0A4Z2J708-F1
#
_entry.id   AF-A0A4Z2J708-F1
#
_cell.length_a   1.000
_cell.length_b   1.000
_cell.length_c   1.000
_cell.angle_alpha   90.00
_cell.angle_beta   90.00
_cell.angle_gamma   90.00
#
_symmetry.space_group_name_H-M   'P 1'
#
loop_
_entity.id
_entity.type
_entity.pdbx_description
1 polymer ?
#
loop_
_entity_poly.entity_id
_entity_poly.type
_entity_poly.pdbx_seq_one_letter_code
_entity_poly.pdbx_strand_id
1 'polypeptide(L)'
;MSEQQVSGGLRRSKRYVRKPSVQTETKYIELMVVNDNEMFVQLRRSSSQTKNFAKAVVNMADAIYKEQLNTRIVLVAMETWTSKNMMPVVEDPLITLQKFMKYRKDNIKDQSDVVHLFS
;
A
#
# COMPACT_ATOMS: atom_id res chain seq x y z
N MET A 1 -35.98 -24.65 -60.35
CA MET A 1 -34.79 -25.29 -59.77
C MET A 1 -33.60 -24.44 -60.19
N SER A 2 -32.86 -23.72 -59.35
CA SER A 2 -32.55 -23.92 -57.93
C SER A 2 -32.06 -22.59 -57.34
N GLU A 3 -32.54 -22.21 -56.16
CA GLU A 3 -32.01 -21.07 -55.40
C GLU A 3 -30.64 -21.42 -54.80
N GLN A 4 -29.63 -20.59 -55.06
CA GLN A 4 -28.30 -20.70 -54.46
C GLN A 4 -28.30 -19.94 -53.13
N GLN A 5 -28.45 -20.67 -52.02
CA GLN A 5 -28.23 -20.16 -50.67
C GLN A 5 -26.74 -19.87 -50.46
N VAL A 6 -26.37 -18.58 -50.43
CA VAL A 6 -25.05 -18.14 -49.98
C VAL A 6 -25.03 -18.20 -48.46
N SER A 7 -24.42 -19.26 -47.90
CA SER A 7 -24.17 -19.36 -46.47
C SER A 7 -23.04 -18.39 -46.07
N GLY A 8 -23.44 -17.15 -45.75
CA GLY A 8 -22.55 -16.16 -45.16
C GLY A 8 -22.15 -16.57 -43.75
N GLY A 9 -21.12 -17.43 -43.64
CA GLY A 9 -20.53 -17.83 -42.36
C GLY A 9 -20.05 -16.59 -41.60
N LEU A 10 -20.74 -16.25 -40.51
CA LEU A 10 -20.39 -15.16 -39.60
C LEU A 10 -18.99 -15.44 -39.03
N ARG A 11 -17.95 -14.84 -39.61
CA ARG A 11 -16.60 -14.86 -39.05
C ARG A 11 -16.65 -14.20 -37.67
N ARG A 12 -16.47 -15.00 -36.63
CA ARG A 12 -16.37 -14.52 -35.24
C ARG A 12 -15.10 -13.66 -35.13
N SER A 13 -15.27 -12.35 -35.24
CA SER A 13 -14.19 -11.40 -34.97
C SER A 13 -13.74 -11.61 -33.53
N LYS A 14 -12.46 -11.96 -33.34
CA LYS A 14 -11.85 -11.99 -32.00
C LYS A 14 -11.96 -10.57 -31.45
N ARG A 15 -12.91 -10.34 -30.53
CA ARG A 15 -12.97 -9.10 -29.76
C ARG A 15 -11.64 -8.94 -29.04
N TYR A 16 -10.80 -8.05 -29.54
CA TYR A 16 -9.66 -7.56 -28.76
C TYR A 16 -10.25 -6.85 -27.54
N VAL A 17 -10.03 -7.43 -26.36
CA VAL A 17 -10.34 -6.75 -25.11
C VAL A 17 -9.38 -5.57 -25.04
N ARG A 18 -9.92 -4.36 -25.18
CA ARG A 18 -9.14 -3.12 -25.05
C ARG A 18 -8.69 -3.05 -23.60
N LYS A 19 -7.42 -3.38 -23.36
CA LYS A 19 -6.82 -3.21 -22.02
C LYS A 19 -6.81 -1.71 -21.71
N PRO A 20 -7.18 -1.29 -20.48
CA PRO A 20 -7.01 0.08 -20.06
C PRO A 20 -5.56 0.51 -20.24
N SER A 21 -5.31 1.80 -20.48
CA SER A 21 -3.93 2.29 -20.50
C SER A 21 -3.39 2.34 -19.08
N VAL A 22 -2.06 2.27 -18.93
CA VAL A 22 -1.38 2.32 -17.64
C VAL A 22 -1.82 3.55 -16.81
N GLN A 23 -2.16 4.66 -17.46
CA GLN A 23 -2.62 5.89 -16.81
C GLN A 23 -4.07 5.81 -16.28
N THR A 24 -4.92 5.00 -16.92
CA THR A 24 -6.36 4.89 -16.55
C THR A 24 -6.63 3.83 -15.49
N GLU A 25 -5.69 2.91 -15.28
CA GLU A 25 -5.81 1.86 -14.27
C GLU A 25 -5.67 2.42 -12.86
N THR A 26 -6.52 1.94 -11.95
CA THR A 26 -6.35 2.19 -10.52
C THR A 26 -5.04 1.59 -10.04
N LYS A 27 -4.23 2.40 -9.36
CA LYS A 27 -2.98 1.96 -8.76
C LYS A 27 -3.19 1.58 -7.30
N TYR A 28 -2.32 0.70 -6.81
CA TYR A 28 -2.34 0.24 -5.43
C TYR A 28 -0.95 0.42 -4.87
N ILE A 29 -0.88 0.94 -3.65
CA ILE A 29 0.35 1.03 -2.86
C ILE A 29 0.18 0.09 -1.68
N GLU A 30 0.94 -0.99 -1.67
CA GLU A 30 1.02 -1.91 -0.54
C GLU A 30 1.90 -1.29 0.54
N LEU A 31 1.25 -0.80 1.59
CA LEU A 31 1.88 -0.08 2.69
C LEU A 31 2.07 -0.99 3.89
N MET A 32 3.29 -1.01 4.41
CA MET A 32 3.58 -1.47 5.78
C MET A 32 3.86 -0.28 6.68
N VAL A 33 3.33 -0.31 7.91
CA VAL A 33 3.61 0.72 8.93
C VAL A 33 4.38 0.11 10.09
N VAL A 34 5.43 0.78 10.53
CA VAL A 34 6.14 0.48 11.77
C VAL A 34 5.87 1.61 12.74
N ASN A 35 5.25 1.31 13.88
CA ASN A 35 5.03 2.28 14.95
C ASN A 35 6.19 2.17 15.94
N ASP A 36 6.84 3.29 16.20
CA ASP A 36 7.94 3.33 17.16
C ASP A 36 7.44 3.18 18.62
N ASN A 37 8.38 3.08 19.54
CA ASN A 37 8.08 2.89 20.95
C ASN A 37 7.48 4.14 21.60
N GLU A 38 7.87 5.32 21.15
CA GLU A 38 7.34 6.56 21.69
C GLU A 38 5.85 6.70 21.37
N MET A 39 5.44 6.45 20.12
CA MET A 39 4.04 6.37 19.72
C MET A 39 3.24 5.36 20.56
N PHE A 40 3.81 4.17 20.81
CA PHE A 40 3.19 3.16 21.66
C PHE A 40 2.99 3.66 23.11
N VAL A 41 3.99 4.35 23.67
CA VAL A 41 3.90 4.92 25.03
C VAL A 41 2.86 6.05 25.09
N GLN A 42 2.85 6.95 24.10
CA GLN A 42 1.86 8.04 24.00
C GLN A 42 0.43 7.50 23.91
N LEU A 43 0.22 6.40 23.20
CA LEU A 43 -1.06 5.70 23.09
C LEU A 43 -1.29 4.68 24.23
N ARG A 44 -0.91 5.11 25.44
CA ARG A 44 -1.17 4.41 26.72
C ARG A 44 -0.64 2.98 26.76
N ARG A 45 0.43 2.68 26.03
CA ARG A 45 1.00 1.33 25.90
C ARG A 45 -0.04 0.30 25.43
N SER A 46 -0.98 0.74 24.61
CA SER A 46 -2.04 -0.12 24.08
C SER A 46 -1.78 -0.41 22.61
N SER A 47 -1.47 -1.68 22.31
CA SER A 47 -1.27 -2.14 20.94
C SER A 47 -2.54 -1.96 20.10
N SER A 48 -3.72 -2.07 20.71
CA SER A 48 -5.00 -1.83 20.04
C SER A 48 -5.16 -0.36 19.65
N GLN A 49 -4.90 0.57 20.59
CA GLN A 49 -5.01 2.01 20.31
C GLN A 49 -3.98 2.45 19.27
N THR A 50 -2.74 1.95 19.37
CA THR A 50 -1.67 2.23 18.39
C THR A 50 -2.05 1.76 16.99
N LYS A 51 -2.53 0.52 16.86
CA LYS A 51 -2.98 -0.02 15.57
C LYS A 51 -4.18 0.74 15.00
N ASN A 52 -5.14 1.11 15.84
CA ASN A 52 -6.33 1.84 15.40
C ASN A 52 -5.99 3.27 14.96
N PHE A 53 -5.10 3.94 15.67
CA PHE A 53 -4.59 5.24 15.28
C PHE A 53 -3.91 5.18 13.91
N ALA A 54 -2.99 4.24 13.72
CA ALA A 54 -2.30 4.10 12.45
C ALA A 54 -3.24 3.75 11.29
N LYS A 55 -4.24 2.88 11.52
CA LYS A 55 -5.31 2.60 10.54
C LYS A 55 -6.09 3.85 10.16
N ALA A 56 -6.44 4.70 11.14
CA ALA A 56 -7.17 5.94 10.87
C ALA A 56 -6.34 6.90 10.00
N VAL A 57 -5.05 7.06 10.29
CA VAL A 57 -4.12 7.87 9.48
C VAL A 57 -4.04 7.33 8.05
N VAL A 58 -3.85 6.01 7.89
CA VAL A 58 -3.78 5.39 6.55
C VAL A 58 -5.10 5.55 5.79
N ASN A 59 -6.25 5.39 6.44
CA ASN A 59 -7.55 5.58 5.81
C ASN A 59 -7.76 7.03 5.32
N MET A 60 -7.29 8.03 6.09
CA MET A 60 -7.35 9.43 5.66
C MET A 60 -6.45 9.69 4.44
N ALA A 61 -5.22 9.18 4.45
CA ALA A 61 -4.32 9.29 3.30
C ALA A 61 -4.90 8.58 2.06
N ASP A 62 -5.46 7.39 2.24
CA ASP A 62 -6.10 6.61 1.19
C ASP A 62 -7.30 7.33 0.55
N ALA A 63 -8.10 8.06 1.33
CA ALA A 63 -9.19 8.89 0.81
C ALA A 63 -8.67 9.97 -0.15
N ILE A 64 -7.60 10.67 0.24
CA ILE A 64 -6.96 11.72 -0.57
C ILE A 64 -6.36 11.14 -1.86
N TYR A 65 -5.63 10.02 -1.75
CA TYR A 65 -4.99 9.37 -2.90
C TYR A 65 -6.01 8.81 -3.90
N LYS A 66 -7.14 8.30 -3.40
CA LYS A 66 -8.23 7.82 -4.24
C LYS A 66 -8.82 8.96 -5.07
N GLU A 67 -9.11 10.09 -4.44
CA GLU A 67 -9.76 11.23 -5.08
C GLU A 67 -8.85 11.94 -6.09
N GLN A 68 -7.58 12.13 -5.74
CA GLN A 68 -6.67 12.96 -6.54
C GLN A 68 -5.82 12.18 -7.55
N LEU A 69 -5.55 10.89 -7.28
CA LEU A 69 -4.52 10.13 -8.02
C LEU A 69 -5.02 8.78 -8.59
N ASN A 70 -6.32 8.45 -8.46
CA ASN A 70 -6.85 7.12 -8.79
C ASN A 70 -5.99 5.99 -8.19
N THR A 71 -5.49 6.20 -6.97
CA THR A 71 -4.56 5.31 -6.29
C THR A 71 -5.13 4.93 -4.92
N ARG A 72 -4.98 3.67 -4.53
CA ARG A 72 -5.44 3.15 -3.24
C ARG A 72 -4.23 2.83 -2.37
N ILE A 73 -4.27 3.25 -1.12
CA ILE A 73 -3.26 2.84 -0.13
C ILE A 73 -3.85 1.66 0.64
N VAL A 74 -3.17 0.51 0.55
CA VAL A 74 -3.60 -0.73 1.19
C VAL A 74 -2.62 -1.05 2.30
N LEU A 75 -3.08 -0.99 3.55
CA LEU A 75 -2.28 -1.40 4.70
C LEU A 75 -2.18 -2.94 4.72
N VAL A 76 -1.04 -3.48 4.30
CA VAL A 76 -0.82 -4.93 4.19
C VAL A 76 -0.19 -5.53 5.44
N ALA A 77 0.61 -4.76 6.17
CA ALA A 77 1.30 -5.20 7.38
C ALA A 77 1.49 -4.05 8.37
N MET A 78 1.61 -4.38 9.66
CA MET A 78 1.89 -3.40 10.69
C MET A 78 2.66 -4.02 11.85
N GLU A 79 3.73 -3.33 12.25
CA GLU A 79 4.51 -3.66 13.45
C GLU A 79 4.41 -2.53 14.48
N THR A 80 4.52 -2.86 15.75
CA THR A 80 4.62 -1.90 16.86
C THR A 80 5.78 -2.29 17.75
N TRP A 81 6.74 -1.39 17.96
CA TRP A 81 7.88 -1.60 18.85
C TRP A 81 7.47 -1.39 20.30
N THR A 82 6.93 -2.42 20.96
CA THR A 82 6.34 -2.28 22.30
C THR A 82 7.35 -2.21 23.45
N SER A 83 8.53 -2.81 23.28
CA SER A 83 9.56 -2.85 24.34
C SER A 83 10.55 -1.69 24.27
N LYS A 84 11.07 -1.40 23.08
CA LYS A 84 12.04 -0.34 22.80
C LYS A 84 12.15 -0.13 21.29
N ASN A 85 12.72 1.00 20.88
CA ASN A 85 13.05 1.23 19.48
C ASN A 85 14.11 0.23 18.99
N MET A 86 13.85 -0.41 17.85
CA MET A 86 14.75 -1.41 17.25
C MET A 86 15.92 -0.76 16.49
N MET A 87 15.81 0.53 16.22
CA MET A 87 16.87 1.37 15.69
C MET A 87 16.79 2.76 16.35
N PRO A 88 17.90 3.53 16.42
CA PRO A 88 17.86 4.85 17.02
C PRO A 88 17.00 5.83 16.21
N VAL A 89 15.87 6.23 16.78
CA VAL A 89 15.06 7.36 16.32
C VAL A 89 15.66 8.64 16.92
N VAL A 90 16.07 9.57 16.07
CA VAL A 90 16.69 10.85 16.47
C VAL A 90 15.93 12.03 15.86
N GLU A 91 16.14 13.23 16.40
CA GLU A 91 15.45 14.45 15.96
C GLU A 91 15.68 14.77 14.47
N ASP A 92 16.87 14.49 13.94
CA ASP A 92 17.15 14.66 12.50
C ASP A 92 16.42 13.59 11.67
N PRO A 93 15.43 13.98 10.84
CA PRO A 93 14.63 13.03 10.07
C PRO A 93 15.43 12.30 9.00
N LEU A 94 16.50 12.90 8.44
CA LEU A 94 17.32 12.25 7.41
C LEU A 94 18.16 11.12 8.00
N ILE A 95 18.71 11.34 9.20
CA ILE A 95 19.46 10.31 9.92
C ILE A 95 18.53 9.17 10.33
N THR A 96 17.35 9.50 10.86
CA THR A 96 16.32 8.51 11.22
C THR A 96 15.88 7.71 10.00
N LEU A 97 15.65 8.35 8.86
CA LEU A 97 15.29 7.69 7.60
C LEU A 97 16.38 6.70 7.15
N GLN A 98 17.65 7.12 7.13
CA GLN A 98 18.75 6.24 6.74
C GLN A 98 18.85 4.99 7.63
N LYS A 99 18.74 5.17 8.94
CA LYS A 99 18.75 4.06 9.91
C LYS A 99 17.53 3.15 9.74
N PHE A 100 16.36 3.74 9.52
CA PHE A 100 15.13 2.99 9.28
C PHE A 100 15.21 2.16 7.99
N MET A 101 15.75 2.72 6.90
CA MET A 101 15.94 1.99 5.65
C MET A 101 16.92 0.83 5.80
N LYS A 102 17.96 0.97 6.63
CA LYS A 102 18.84 -0.14 7.01
C LYS A 102 18.08 -1.21 7.80
N TYR A 103 17.32 -0.81 8.82
CA TYR A 103 16.49 -1.73 9.60
C TYR A 103 15.50 -2.51 8.70
N ARG A 104 14.81 -1.83 7.78
CA ARG A 104 13.90 -2.46 6.79
C ARG A 104 14.62 -3.55 6.02
N LYS A 105 15.78 -3.23 5.44
CA LYS A 105 16.56 -4.19 4.64
C LYS A 105 16.94 -5.45 5.41
N ASP A 106 17.30 -5.28 6.69
CA ASP A 106 17.86 -6.37 7.49
C ASP A 106 16.79 -7.20 8.23
N ASN A 107 15.63 -6.61 8.55
CA ASN A 107 14.66 -7.21 9.48
C ASN A 107 13.25 -7.44 8.91
N ILE A 108 12.82 -6.64 7.93
CA ILE A 108 11.46 -6.74 7.38
C ILE A 108 11.45 -7.70 6.19
N LYS A 109 10.68 -8.78 6.32
CA LYS A 109 10.51 -9.80 5.29
C LYS A 109 9.18 -9.71 4.54
N ASP A 110 8.22 -8.97 5.09
CA ASP A 110 6.91 -8.78 4.47
C ASP A 110 7.06 -8.06 3.13
N GLN A 111 6.41 -8.61 2.10
CA GLN A 111 6.37 -7.96 0.79
C GLN A 111 5.44 -6.74 0.88
N SER A 112 5.98 -5.58 0.55
CA SER A 112 5.27 -4.31 0.48
C SER A 112 6.02 -3.37 -0.46
N ASP A 113 5.28 -2.52 -1.17
CA ASP A 113 5.86 -1.47 -2.01
C ASP A 113 6.65 -0.49 -1.12
N VAL A 114 6.03 -0.05 -0.03
CA VAL A 114 6.59 0.97 0.86
C VAL A 114 6.40 0.60 2.32
N VAL A 115 7.41 0.92 3.12
CA VAL A 115 7.36 0.81 4.58
C VAL A 115 7.56 2.20 5.16
N HIS A 116 6.64 2.66 6.01
CA HIS A 116 6.74 3.96 6.70
C HIS A 116 6.88 3.78 8.21
N LEU A 117 7.76 4.60 8.81
CA LEU A 117 7.90 4.73 10.25
C LEU A 117 6.93 5.81 10.76
N PHE A 118 6.12 5.49 11.75
CA PHE A 118 5.36 6.45 12.55
C PHE A 118 6.09 6.64 13.88
N SER A 119 6.54 7.88 14.10
CA SER A 119 7.31 8.33 15.26
C SER A 119 6.78 9.68 15.72
#